data_AF-A0A6F8ZVY0-F1
#
_entry.id   AF-A0A6F8ZVY0-F1
#
_cell.length_a   1.000
_cell.length_b   1.000
_cell.length_c   1.000
_cell.angle_alpha   90.00
_cell.angle_beta   90.00
_cell.angle_gamma   90.00
#
_symmetry.space_group_name_H-M   'P 1'
#
loop_
_entity.id
_entity.type
_entity.pdbx_description
1 polymer ?
#
loop_
_entity_poly.entity_id
_entity_poly.type
_entity_poly.pdbx_seq_one_letter_code
_entity_poly.pdbx_strand_id
1 'polypeptide(L)' 'MIGYRPWPVMKYCWLYVTPTVCLGTFIFSLVQYKPLKFNKTYVYPDWAYALGWFLGLACVALVPLWMIWKVYRSKLTVW' A
#
# COMPACT_ATOMS: atom_id res chain seq x y z
N MET A 1 15.37 -5.86 21.15
CA MET A 1 14.22 -5.54 22.02
C MET A 1 14.76 -4.84 23.27
N ILE A 2 14.16 -3.73 23.68
CA ILE A 2 14.78 -2.71 24.54
C ILE A 2 14.45 -2.86 26.06
N GLY A 3 13.83 -3.96 26.49
CA GLY A 3 13.65 -4.29 27.93
C GLY A 3 12.63 -3.44 28.70
N TYR A 4 12.27 -2.24 28.22
CA TYR A 4 11.20 -1.40 28.79
C TYR A 4 10.02 -1.22 27.83
N ARG A 5 8.83 -0.93 28.38
CA ARG A 5 7.63 -0.67 27.58
C ARG A 5 7.68 0.72 26.96
N PRO A 6 7.49 0.84 25.63
CA PRO A 6 7.46 2.13 24.95
C PRO A 6 6.33 3.01 25.47
N TRP A 7 6.56 4.33 25.43
CA TRP A 7 5.65 5.34 25.97
C TRP A 7 4.28 5.33 25.24
N PRO A 8 3.15 5.54 25.94
CA PRO A 8 1.81 5.40 25.37
C PRO A 8 1.55 6.28 24.13
N VAL A 9 2.12 7.48 24.07
CA VAL A 9 1.98 8.38 22.91
C VAL A 9 2.55 7.77 21.63
N MET A 10 3.64 7.00 21.74
CA MET A 10 4.23 6.32 20.58
C MET A 10 3.29 5.23 20.03
N LYS A 11 2.51 4.58 20.92
CA LYS A 11 1.47 3.63 20.52
C LYS A 11 0.34 4.31 19.74
N TYR A 12 -0.15 5.45 20.21
CA TYR A 12 -1.19 6.22 19.49
C TYR A 12 -0.69 6.78 18.17
N CYS A 13 0.56 7.23 18.11
CA CYS A 13 1.19 7.68 16.88
C CYS A 13 1.23 6.56 15.81
N TRP A 14 1.66 5.36 16.19
CA TRP A 14 1.71 4.23 15.26
C TRP A 14 0.33 3.72 14.84
N LEU A 15 -0.66 3.78 15.74
CA LEU A 15 -1.98 3.23 15.45
C LEU A 15 -2.87 4.18 14.63
N TYR A 16 -2.69 5.50 14.78
CA TYR A 16 -3.53 6.50 14.12
C TYR A 16 -2.76 7.41 13.18
N VAL A 17 -1.66 8.02 13.64
CA VAL A 17 -0.94 9.03 12.85
C VAL A 17 -0.31 8.40 11.61
N THR A 18 0.40 7.28 11.76
CA THR A 18 1.03 6.59 10.64
C THR A 18 0.03 6.18 9.55
N PRO A 19 -1.07 5.46 9.85
CA PRO A 19 -2.03 5.09 8.81
C PRO A 19 -2.72 6.32 8.20
N THR A 20 -3.05 7.35 8.98
CA THR A 20 -3.67 8.57 8.44
C THR A 20 -2.73 9.30 7.48
N VAL A 21 -1.45 9.46 7.82
CA VAL A 21 -0.47 10.10 6.94
C VAL A 21 -0.24 9.26 5.69
N CYS A 22 -0.11 7.94 5.81
CA CYS A 22 0.04 7.05 4.65
C CYS A 22 -1.17 7.10 3.70
N LEU A 23 -2.40 7.11 4.23
CA LEU A 23 -3.60 7.26 3.41
C LEU A 23 -3.67 8.64 2.76
N GLY A 24 -3.35 9.69 3.51
CA GLY A 24 -3.33 11.06 3.00
C GLY A 24 -2.34 11.25 1.86
N THR A 25 -1.11 10.75 1.99
CA THR A 25 -0.10 10.84 0.92
C THR A 25 -0.46 9.98 -0.28
N PHE A 26 -1.06 8.81 -0.06
CA PHE A 26 -1.56 7.97 -1.15
C PHE A 26 -2.66 8.67 -1.95
N ILE A 27 -3.69 9.22 -1.28
CA ILE A 27 -4.76 9.98 -1.94
C ILE A 27 -4.19 11.20 -2.68
N PHE A 28 -3.27 11.94 -2.05
CA PHE A 28 -2.61 13.07 -2.70
C PHE A 28 -1.86 12.65 -3.97
N SER A 29 -1.17 11.51 -3.97
CA SER A 29 -0.50 10.97 -5.15
C SER A 29 -1.46 10.57 -6.27
N LEU A 30 -2.68 10.12 -5.93
CA LEU A 30 -3.74 9.81 -6.88
C LEU A 30 -4.33 11.08 -7.50
N VAL A 31 -4.55 12.12 -6.70
CA VAL A 31 -5.11 13.40 -7.18
C VAL A 31 -4.09 14.16 -8.03
N GLN A 32 -2.81 14.13 -7.66
CA GLN A 32 -1.72 14.74 -8.42
C GLN A 32 -1.12 13.80 -9.48
N TYR A 33 -1.86 12.77 -9.91
CA TYR A 33 -1.39 11.84 -10.92
C TYR A 33 -1.24 12.55 -12.28
N LYS A 34 -0.06 13.12 -12.51
CA LYS A 34 0.28 13.74 -13.79
C LYS A 34 0.74 12.65 -14.75
N PRO A 35 0.32 12.68 -16.02
CA PRO A 35 0.89 11.80 -17.02
C PRO A 35 2.40 12.05 -17.06
N LEU A 36 3.19 10.98 -16.88
CA LEU A 36 4.64 11.02 -17.00
C LEU A 36 5.00 11.53 -18.40
N LYS A 37 5.31 12.81 -18.50
CA LYS A 37 5.87 13.42 -19.71
C LYS A 37 7.37 13.37 -19.60
N PHE A 38 8.00 12.43 -20.31
CA PHE A 38 9.45 12.47 -20.47
C PHE A 38 9.77 13.63 -21.44
N ASN A 39 10.52 14.62 -20.96
CA ASN A 39 11.10 15.68 -21.76
C ASN A 39 10.11 16.51 -22.63
N LYS A 40 8.97 16.95 -22.07
CA LYS A 40 7.96 17.88 -22.66
C LYS A 40 7.29 17.47 -23.98
N THR A 41 7.79 16.47 -24.71
CA THR A 41 7.32 16.10 -26.07
C THR A 41 6.84 14.64 -26.14
N TYR A 42 7.30 13.75 -25.25
CA TYR A 42 6.94 12.34 -25.30
C TYR A 42 5.85 12.00 -24.28
N VAL A 43 4.65 11.73 -24.79
CA VAL A 43 3.54 11.18 -24.01
C VAL A 43 3.77 9.68 -23.91
N TYR A 44 3.92 9.16 -22.69
CA TYR A 44 3.98 7.71 -22.49
C TYR A 44 2.71 7.07 -23.07
N PRO A 45 2.83 5.99 -23.86
CA PRO A 45 1.67 5.33 -24.42
C PRO A 45 0.81 4.69 -23.31
N ASP A 46 -0.50 4.61 -23.54
CA ASP A 46 -1.48 4.14 -22.54
C ASP A 46 -1.16 2.74 -21.98
N TRP A 47 -0.53 1.87 -22.78
CA TRP A 47 -0.09 0.54 -22.34
C TRP A 47 0.95 0.57 -21.22
N ALA A 48 1.80 1.60 -21.19
CA ALA A 48 2.83 1.72 -20.16
C ALA A 48 2.24 2.13 -18.81
N TYR A 49 1.20 2.97 -18.82
CA TYR A 49 0.42 3.26 -17.63
C TYR A 49 -0.31 2.01 -17.13
N ALA A 50 -0.94 1.26 -18.04
CA ALA A 50 -1.60 0.01 -17.69
C ALA A 50 -0.63 -1.01 -17.05
N LEU A 51 0.59 -1.15 -17.59
CA LEU A 51 1.63 -1.99 -16.99
C LEU A 51 2.11 -1.48 -15.62
N GLY A 52 2.30 -0.17 -15.45
CA GLY A 52 2.69 0.41 -14.17
C GLY A 52 1.65 0.17 -13.07
N TRP A 53 0.37 0.37 -13.42
CA TRP A 53 -0.75 0.08 -12.52
C TRP A 53 -0.88 -1.41 -12.23
N PHE A 54 -0.75 -2.27 -13.24
CA PHE A 54 -0.80 -3.72 -13.07
C PHE A 54 0.30 -4.22 -12.14
N LEU A 55 1.54 -3.73 -12.30
CA LEU A 55 2.66 -4.12 -11.47
C LEU A 55 2.49 -3.64 -10.01
N GLY A 56 2.02 -2.40 -9.82
CA GLY A 56 1.71 -1.87 -8.49
C GLY A 56 0.60 -2.64 -7.78
N LEU A 57 -0.50 -2.93 -8.50
CA LEU A 57 -1.61 -3.71 -7.97
C LEU A 57 -1.21 -5.15 -7.70
N ALA A 58 -0.39 -5.79 -8.54
CA ALA A 58 0.07 -7.15 -8.33
C ALA A 58 0.85 -7.28 -7.01
N CYS A 59 1.75 -6.34 -6.71
CA CYS A 59 2.48 -6.32 -5.44
C CYS A 59 1.56 -6.18 -4.23
N VAL A 60 0.59 -5.26 -4.29
CA VAL A 60 -0.35 -5.03 -3.18
C VAL A 60 -1.33 -6.19 -3.03
N ALA A 61 -1.78 -6.79 -4.13
CA ALA A 61 -2.73 -7.90 -4.17
C ALA A 61 -2.16 -9.21 -3.61
N LEU A 62 -0.83 -9.40 -3.65
CA LEU A 62 -0.19 -10.58 -3.05
C LEU A 62 -0.48 -10.71 -1.54
N VAL A 63 -0.57 -9.60 -0.80
CA VAL A 63 -0.83 -9.59 0.65
C VAL A 63 -2.23 -10.18 0.98
N PRO A 64 -3.35 -9.66 0.44
CA PRO A 64 -4.67 -10.25 0.68
C PRO A 64 -4.81 -11.65 0.06
N LEU A 65 -4.20 -11.92 -1.10
CA LEU A 65 -4.21 -13.26 -1.69
C LEU A 65 -3.55 -14.29 -0.76
N TRP A 66 -2.41 -13.94 -0.16
CA TRP A 66 -1.76 -14.79 0.83
C TRP A 66 -2.58 -14.96 2.10
N MET A 67 -3.26 -13.90 2.57
CA MET A 67 -4.19 -14.01 3.70
C MET A 67 -5.32 -14.99 3.40
N ILE A 68 -5.98 -14.86 2.25
CA ILE A 68 -7.09 -15.75 1.84
C ILE A 68 -6.59 -17.19 1.69
N TRP A 69 -5.45 -17.39 1.03
CA TRP A 69 -4.86 -18.72 0.85
C TRP A 69 -4.49 -19.38 2.18
N LYS A 70 -3.94 -18.60 3.12
CA LYS A 70 -3.64 -19.06 4.47
C LYS A 70 -4.92 -19.43 5.22
N VAL A 71 -5.96 -18.59 5.16
CA VAL A 71 -7.28 -18.84 5.78
C VAL A 71 -7.95 -20.08 5.19
N TYR A 72 -7.89 -20.27 3.87
CA TYR A 72 -8.47 -21.44 3.21
C TYR A 72 -7.73 -22.74 3.55
N ARG A 73 -6.39 -22.69 3.69
CA ARG A 73 -5.60 -23.84 4.13
C ARG A 73 -5.68 -24.11 5.63
N SER A 74 -5.83 -23.08 6.46
CA SER A 74 -6.14 -23.26 7.87
C SER A 74 -7.60 -23.67 7.97
N LYS A 75 -7.88 -24.98 7.81
CA LYS A 75 -9.20 -25.59 8.03
C LYS A 75 -9.87 -24.96 9.24
N LEU A 76 -10.79 -24.02 9.01
CA LEU A 76 -11.87 -23.58 9.91
C LEU A 76 -11.59 -23.77 11.41
N THR A 77 -10.41 -23.38 11.90
CA THR A 77 -10.10 -23.43 13.34
C THR A 77 -10.52 -22.08 13.89
N VAL A 78 -11.82 -21.84 13.77
CA VAL A 78 -12.54 -20.82 14.52
C VAL A 78 -12.91 -21.50 15.84
N TRP A 79 -11.90 -21.77 16.66
CA TRP A 79 -11.93 -22.01 18.10
C TRP A 79 -10.49 -21.91 18.62
#